data_AF-A0A2C6KSQ6-F1
#
_entry.id   AF-A0A2C6KSQ6-F1
#
_cell.length_a   1.000
_cell.length_b   1.000
_cell.length_c   1.000
_cell.angle_alpha   90.00
_cell.angle_beta   90.00
_cell.angle_gamma   90.00
#
_symmetry.space_group_name_H-M   'P 1'
#
loop_
_entity.id
_entity.type
_entity.pdbx_description
1 polymer ?
#
loop_
_entity_poly.entity_id
_entity_poly.type
_entity_poly.pdbx_seq_one_letter_code
_entity_poly.pdbx_strand_id
1 'polypeptide(L)'
;FRAVCHQLSLENSPCPRRRKKEGEEEEDEDKYEGLSLLTVRHPESWSVDTLRDRVASFLEEHRDNFQPFLDYSAQSDEGFSAYCEKLRHTAEWGGELELQIIARLLKRHLLVYQMNGDLFLPLHYGEEFANGGAGKQARKEEEEDEEEDQREPLRLSFHKHLLSAGGHYNSVVSLLTEQQEEEEDS
;
A
#
# COMPACT_ATOMS: atom_id res chain seq x y z
N PHE A 1 5.71 -7.22 0.25
CA PHE A 1 5.49 -7.40 1.71
C PHE A 1 6.40 -6.54 2.58
N ARG A 2 7.69 -6.86 2.77
CA ARG A 2 8.59 -6.08 3.67
C ARG A 2 8.65 -4.59 3.34
N ALA A 3 8.84 -4.25 2.06
CA ALA A 3 8.89 -2.86 1.60
C ALA A 3 7.58 -2.10 1.89
N VAL A 4 6.43 -2.75 1.69
CA VAL A 4 5.10 -2.18 2.00
C VAL A 4 4.95 -1.92 3.50
N CYS A 5 5.23 -2.92 4.35
CA CYS A 5 5.15 -2.76 5.80
C CYS A 5 6.10 -1.65 6.29
N HIS A 6 7.33 -1.60 5.76
CA HIS A 6 8.30 -0.58 6.10
C HIS A 6 7.83 0.81 5.66
N GLN A 7 7.30 0.95 4.44
CA GLN A 7 6.76 2.21 3.94
C GLN A 7 5.58 2.71 4.79
N LEU A 8 4.65 1.82 5.14
CA LEU A 8 3.54 2.15 6.06
C LEU A 8 4.09 2.64 7.41
N SER A 9 5.11 1.97 7.97
CA SER A 9 5.73 2.39 9.22
C SER A 9 6.42 3.75 9.14
N LEU A 10 7.02 4.10 8.00
CA LEU A 10 7.67 5.41 7.80
C LEU A 10 6.66 6.56 7.80
N GLU A 11 5.48 6.35 7.22
CA GLU A 11 4.43 7.37 7.15
C GLU A 11 3.72 7.59 8.48
N ASN A 12 3.66 6.57 9.34
CA ASN A 12 3.08 6.66 10.69
C ASN A 12 4.07 7.14 11.75
N SER A 13 5.37 7.08 11.46
CA SER A 13 6.36 7.68 12.33
C SER A 13 6.18 9.19 12.28
N PRO A 14 6.18 9.91 13.42
CA PRO A 14 6.14 11.36 13.41
C PRO A 14 7.39 11.87 12.69
N CYS A 15 7.26 12.14 11.39
CA CYS A 15 8.25 12.86 10.63
C CYS A 15 8.44 14.21 11.34
N PRO A 16 9.68 14.64 11.65
CA PRO A 16 9.88 15.94 12.24
C PRO A 16 9.39 17.00 11.25
N ARG A 17 8.21 17.55 11.57
CA ARG A 17 7.59 18.75 11.01
C ARG A 17 6.84 18.58 9.68
N ARG A 18 5.62 18.06 9.76
CA ARG A 18 4.49 18.81 9.17
C ARG A 18 4.29 20.03 10.06
N ARG A 19 4.71 21.23 9.62
CA ARG A 19 4.24 22.48 10.24
C ARG A 19 2.71 22.44 10.16
N LYS A 20 2.04 22.15 11.28
CA LYS A 20 0.64 22.56 11.44
C LYS A 20 0.65 24.06 11.20
N LYS A 21 -0.21 24.57 10.31
CA LYS A 21 -0.60 25.97 10.39
C LYS A 21 -1.21 26.10 11.78
N GLU A 22 -0.54 26.84 12.66
CA GLU A 22 -1.07 27.20 13.96
C GLU A 22 -2.39 27.94 13.75
N GLY A 23 -3.42 27.48 14.47
CA GLY A 23 -4.75 28.07 14.44
C GLY A 23 -5.84 27.02 14.30
N GLU A 24 -6.03 26.19 15.32
CA GLU A 24 -7.34 25.99 15.98
C GLU A 24 -7.13 25.01 17.15
N GLU A 25 -7.62 25.44 18.32
CA GLU A 25 -7.40 24.86 19.64
C GLU A 25 -8.20 23.56 19.83
N GLU A 26 -7.68 22.73 20.74
CA GLU A 26 -8.22 21.45 21.20
C GLU A 26 -9.63 21.57 21.76
N GLU A 27 -10.44 20.53 21.53
CA GLU A 27 -11.18 19.81 22.57
C GLU A 27 -11.74 18.54 21.93
N ASP A 28 -11.33 17.37 22.43
CA ASP A 28 -12.20 16.18 22.62
C ASP A 28 -11.36 15.05 23.24
N GLU A 29 -11.24 15.13 24.57
CA GLU A 29 -10.92 14.00 25.44
C GLU A 29 -12.10 13.01 25.47
N ASP A 30 -11.76 11.72 25.47
CA ASP A 30 -12.58 10.59 25.92
C ASP A 30 -13.82 10.18 25.11
N LYS A 31 -13.65 9.30 24.11
CA LYS A 31 -14.74 8.36 23.77
C LYS A 31 -14.39 7.08 23.00
N TYR A 32 -13.51 6.22 23.51
CA TYR A 32 -13.49 4.81 23.04
C TYR A 32 -13.23 3.81 24.17
N GLU A 33 -14.13 3.79 25.16
CA GLU A 33 -14.37 2.58 25.94
C GLU A 33 -15.67 1.92 25.47
N GLY A 34 -15.55 0.69 24.96
CA GLY A 34 -16.67 -0.25 24.92
C GLY A 34 -17.32 -0.51 23.57
N LEU A 35 -16.58 -1.12 22.63
CA LEU A 35 -17.17 -2.05 21.65
C LEU A 35 -16.24 -3.25 21.43
N SER A 36 -16.83 -4.42 21.51
CA SER A 36 -16.19 -5.73 21.65
C SER A 36 -15.57 -6.27 20.36
N LEU A 37 -14.28 -6.65 20.48
CA LEU A 37 -13.67 -7.88 19.94
C LEU A 37 -13.81 -8.21 18.44
N LEU A 38 -13.40 -7.27 17.58
CA LEU A 38 -12.73 -7.53 16.30
C LEU A 38 -12.05 -6.21 15.90
N THR A 39 -11.06 -5.80 16.68
CA THR A 39 -10.25 -4.62 16.36
C THR A 39 -9.54 -4.92 15.05
N VAL A 40 -10.10 -4.44 13.93
CA VAL A 40 -9.38 -4.27 12.68
C VAL A 40 -8.24 -3.33 13.02
N ARG A 41 -7.09 -3.90 13.41
CA ARG A 41 -5.87 -3.12 13.58
C ARG A 41 -5.68 -2.36 12.28
N HIS A 42 -5.57 -1.03 12.38
CA HIS A 42 -5.34 -0.17 11.23
C HIS A 42 -4.24 -0.79 10.35
N PRO A 43 -4.43 -0.84 9.01
CA PRO A 43 -3.50 -1.50 8.09
C PRO A 43 -2.04 -1.07 8.26
N GLU A 44 -1.88 0.14 8.74
CA GLU A 44 -0.70 0.87 9.19
C GLU A 44 0.18 0.16 10.24
N SER A 45 -0.32 -0.88 10.92
CA SER A 45 0.40 -1.63 11.96
C SER A 45 0.61 -3.11 11.62
N TRP A 46 0.32 -3.54 10.39
CA TRP A 46 0.43 -4.95 10.02
C TRP A 46 1.89 -5.42 9.96
N SER A 47 2.16 -6.56 10.60
CA SER A 47 3.40 -7.27 10.40
C SER A 47 3.44 -7.89 8.99
N VAL A 48 4.63 -8.28 8.55
CA VAL A 48 4.83 -8.95 7.26
C VAL A 48 3.97 -10.22 7.16
N ASP A 49 3.88 -10.97 8.26
CA ASP A 49 3.12 -12.23 8.31
C ASP A 49 1.62 -11.97 8.23
N THR A 50 1.10 -10.97 8.97
CA THR A 50 -0.30 -10.56 8.88
C THR A 50 -0.67 -10.07 7.47
N LEU A 51 0.22 -9.33 6.81
CA LEU A 51 -0.01 -8.88 5.44
C LEU A 51 -0.07 -10.06 4.46
N ARG A 52 0.80 -11.06 4.63
CA ARG A 52 0.77 -12.29 3.83
C ARG A 52 -0.51 -13.09 4.03
N ASP A 53 -0.91 -13.30 5.29
CA ASP A 53 -2.13 -14.01 5.62
C ASP A 53 -3.36 -13.35 4.99
N ARG A 54 -3.42 -12.01 5.02
CA ARG A 54 -4.51 -11.25 4.40
C ARG A 54 -4.51 -11.37 2.88
N VAL A 55 -3.34 -11.27 2.23
CA VAL A 55 -3.26 -11.44 0.76
C VAL A 55 -3.66 -12.86 0.35
N ALA A 56 -3.18 -13.89 1.05
CA ALA A 56 -3.55 -15.28 0.77
C ALA A 56 -5.05 -15.53 0.98
N SER A 57 -5.62 -15.02 2.06
CA SER A 57 -7.07 -15.13 2.30
C SER A 57 -7.88 -14.41 1.22
N PHE A 58 -7.43 -13.24 0.77
CA PHE A 58 -8.09 -12.50 -0.30
C PHE A 58 -8.03 -13.23 -1.65
N LEU A 59 -6.89 -13.87 -1.95
CA LEU A 59 -6.73 -14.72 -3.12
C LEU A 59 -7.72 -15.88 -3.11
N GLU A 60 -7.86 -16.57 -1.99
CA GLU A 60 -8.78 -17.71 -1.84
C GLU A 60 -10.24 -17.28 -2.02
N GLU A 61 -10.63 -16.14 -1.43
CA GLU A 61 -11.99 -15.60 -1.57
C GLU A 61 -12.32 -15.18 -3.00
N HIS A 62 -11.33 -14.72 -3.77
CA HIS A 62 -11.50 -14.19 -5.11
C HIS A 62 -10.77 -15.03 -6.17
N ARG A 63 -10.70 -16.34 -5.95
CA ARG A 63 -9.88 -17.26 -6.73
C ARG A 63 -10.04 -17.08 -8.23
N ASP A 64 -11.27 -17.05 -8.73
CA ASP A 64 -11.57 -16.98 -10.17
C ASP A 64 -11.03 -15.69 -10.83
N ASN A 65 -10.87 -14.62 -10.06
CA ASN A 65 -10.36 -13.35 -10.56
C ASN A 65 -8.83 -13.33 -10.68
N PHE A 66 -8.13 -14.20 -9.95
CA PHE A 66 -6.66 -14.13 -9.82
C PHE A 66 -5.94 -15.37 -10.33
N GLN A 67 -6.54 -16.54 -10.19
CA GLN A 67 -5.95 -17.79 -10.62
C GLN A 67 -5.47 -17.76 -12.09
N PRO A 68 -6.21 -17.20 -13.06
CA PRO A 68 -5.74 -17.16 -14.45
C PRO A 68 -4.42 -16.40 -14.67
N PHE A 69 -4.03 -15.54 -13.72
CA PHE A 69 -2.80 -14.75 -13.76
C PHE A 69 -1.64 -15.40 -13.01
N LEU A 70 -1.87 -16.51 -12.32
CA LEU A 70 -0.83 -17.30 -11.67
C LEU A 70 -0.12 -18.23 -12.65
N ASP A 71 1.02 -18.78 -12.23
CA ASP A 71 1.78 -19.75 -13.01
C ASP A 71 0.95 -21.00 -13.35
N TYR A 72 1.36 -21.72 -14.40
CA TYR A 72 0.70 -22.95 -14.84
C TYR A 72 0.54 -23.99 -13.72
N SER A 73 1.50 -24.06 -12.79
CA SER A 73 1.44 -24.96 -11.64
C SER A 73 0.32 -24.63 -10.65
N ALA A 74 -0.19 -23.40 -10.65
CA ALA A 74 -1.26 -22.93 -9.77
C ALA A 74 -2.65 -22.92 -10.44
N GLN A 75 -2.76 -23.44 -11.67
CA GLN A 75 -4.03 -23.51 -12.41
C GLN A 75 -4.94 -24.67 -11.94
N SER A 76 -4.41 -25.62 -11.18
CA SER A 76 -5.21 -26.65 -10.50
C SER A 76 -5.68 -26.18 -9.13
N ASP A 77 -6.69 -26.84 -8.56
CA ASP A 77 -7.18 -26.58 -7.20
C ASP A 77 -6.07 -26.80 -6.17
N GLU A 78 -5.34 -27.91 -6.28
CA GLU A 78 -4.23 -28.24 -5.40
C GLU A 78 -3.06 -27.27 -5.58
N GLY A 79 -2.77 -26.88 -6.83
CA GLY A 79 -1.71 -25.93 -7.15
C GLY A 79 -1.98 -24.54 -6.58
N PHE A 80 -3.22 -24.07 -6.70
CA PHE A 80 -3.66 -22.80 -6.15
C PHE A 80 -3.56 -22.79 -4.62
N SER A 81 -4.06 -23.84 -3.97
CA SER A 81 -3.96 -23.99 -2.51
C SER A 81 -2.50 -24.02 -2.05
N ALA A 82 -1.64 -24.75 -2.77
CA ALA A 82 -0.20 -24.78 -2.47
C ALA A 82 0.47 -23.42 -2.64
N TYR A 83 0.04 -22.61 -3.63
CA TYR A 83 0.53 -21.24 -3.80
C TYR A 83 0.11 -20.34 -2.65
N CYS A 84 -1.16 -20.40 -2.22
CA CYS A 84 -1.64 -19.63 -1.06
C CYS A 84 -0.90 -20.00 0.23
N GLU A 85 -0.68 -21.29 0.46
CA GLU A 85 0.11 -21.80 1.60
C GLU A 85 1.57 -21.34 1.55
N LYS A 86 2.21 -21.38 0.37
CA LYS A 86 3.55 -20.83 0.20
C LYS A 86 3.58 -19.33 0.49
N LEU A 87 2.58 -18.59 0.01
CA LEU A 87 2.50 -17.15 0.22
C LEU A 87 2.41 -16.81 1.71
N ARG A 88 1.66 -17.59 2.50
CA ARG A 88 1.55 -17.44 3.96
C ARG A 88 2.85 -17.76 4.69
N HIS A 89 3.43 -18.92 4.39
CA HIS A 89 4.43 -19.53 5.27
C HIS A 89 5.88 -19.38 4.80
N THR A 90 6.10 -18.84 3.61
CA THR A 90 7.46 -18.70 3.06
C THR A 90 7.91 -17.24 2.97
N ALA A 91 9.22 -17.07 2.83
CA ALA A 91 9.83 -15.78 2.53
C ALA A 91 9.84 -15.46 1.02
N GLU A 92 8.96 -16.09 0.22
CA GLU A 92 8.88 -15.80 -1.21
C GLU A 92 8.56 -14.33 -1.48
N TRP A 93 9.09 -13.88 -2.62
CA TRP A 93 9.06 -12.49 -3.04
C TRP A 93 7.71 -12.27 -3.72
N GLY A 94 6.91 -11.34 -3.19
CA GLY A 94 5.67 -10.94 -3.86
C GLY A 94 5.96 -10.17 -5.14
N GLY A 95 5.07 -10.27 -6.11
CA GLY A 95 5.13 -9.58 -7.39
C GLY A 95 3.94 -8.63 -7.59
N GLU A 96 3.55 -8.50 -8.86
CA GLU A 96 2.50 -7.59 -9.31
C GLU A 96 1.12 -7.97 -8.79
N LEU A 97 0.79 -9.27 -8.79
CA LEU A 97 -0.49 -9.77 -8.28
C LEU A 97 -0.69 -9.38 -6.81
N GLU A 98 0.33 -9.60 -5.98
CA GLU A 98 0.28 -9.23 -4.57
C GLU A 98 0.16 -7.72 -4.38
N LEU A 99 0.82 -6.90 -5.21
CA LEU A 99 0.66 -5.43 -5.15
C LEU A 99 -0.77 -4.98 -5.47
N GLN A 100 -1.40 -5.58 -6.48
CA GLN A 100 -2.81 -5.31 -6.80
C GLN A 100 -3.73 -5.63 -5.63
N ILE A 101 -3.51 -6.77 -4.98
CA ILE A 101 -4.32 -7.20 -3.83
C ILE A 101 -4.05 -6.32 -2.62
N ILE A 102 -2.79 -5.99 -2.36
CA ILE A 102 -2.41 -5.09 -1.27
C ILE A 102 -3.08 -3.72 -1.45
N ALA A 103 -3.11 -3.17 -2.68
CA ALA A 103 -3.79 -1.89 -2.94
C ALA A 103 -5.29 -1.94 -2.55
N ARG A 104 -5.97 -3.04 -2.86
CA ARG A 104 -7.39 -3.26 -2.48
C ARG A 104 -7.56 -3.48 -0.98
N LEU A 105 -6.68 -4.25 -0.35
CA LEU A 105 -6.71 -4.49 1.11
C LEU A 105 -6.46 -3.21 1.92
N LEU A 106 -5.57 -2.35 1.44
CA LEU A 106 -5.28 -1.05 2.05
C LEU A 106 -6.28 0.03 1.64
N LYS A 107 -7.15 -0.24 0.64
CA LYS A 107 -7.98 0.75 -0.07
C LYS A 107 -7.19 2.00 -0.42
N ARG A 108 -5.99 1.81 -0.98
CA ARG A 108 -5.02 2.88 -1.20
C ARG A 108 -4.28 2.70 -2.51
N HIS A 109 -4.07 3.81 -3.21
CA HIS A 109 -3.27 3.83 -4.43
C HIS A 109 -1.80 3.56 -4.10
N LEU A 110 -1.18 2.64 -4.83
CA LEU A 110 0.23 2.29 -4.76
C LEU A 110 0.94 2.76 -6.02
N LEU A 111 2.07 3.43 -5.86
CA LEU A 111 2.90 3.92 -6.95
C LEU A 111 4.29 3.29 -6.86
N VAL A 112 4.61 2.41 -7.81
CA VAL A 112 5.88 1.68 -7.85
C VAL A 112 6.75 2.25 -8.96
N TYR A 113 7.90 2.80 -8.59
CA TYR A 113 8.87 3.32 -9.55
C TYR A 113 9.85 2.25 -9.97
N GLN A 114 9.92 1.95 -11.27
CA GLN A 114 10.87 1.00 -11.83
C GLN A 114 11.72 1.66 -12.93
N MET A 115 12.97 1.22 -13.05
CA MET A 115 13.78 1.46 -14.24
C MET A 115 13.75 0.24 -15.17
N ASN A 116 13.47 0.48 -16.45
CA ASN A 116 13.58 -0.52 -17.50
C ASN A 116 14.54 -0.02 -18.59
N GLY A 117 15.81 -0.42 -18.49
CA GLY A 117 16.88 0.25 -19.24
C GLY A 117 17.02 1.70 -18.78
N ASP A 118 16.99 2.64 -19.72
CA ASP A 118 17.07 4.08 -19.46
C ASP A 118 15.70 4.73 -19.23
N LEU A 119 14.62 3.94 -19.20
CA LEU A 119 13.27 4.45 -19.04
C LEU A 119 12.77 4.33 -17.60
N PHE A 120 12.42 5.47 -17.03
CA PHE A 120 11.69 5.55 -15.76
C PHE A 120 10.21 5.27 -15.98
N LEU A 121 9.68 4.25 -15.31
CA LEU A 121 8.31 3.79 -15.42
C LEU A 121 7.61 3.84 -14.06
N PRO A 122 6.63 4.74 -13.85
CA PRO A 122 5.71 4.66 -12.74
C PRO A 122 4.64 3.60 -13.04
N LEU A 123 4.55 2.59 -12.19
CA LEU A 123 3.49 1.58 -12.22
C LEU A 123 2.45 1.93 -11.16
N HIS A 124 1.18 1.92 -11.56
CA HIS A 124 0.07 2.33 -10.73
C HIS A 124 -0.77 1.10 -10.35
N TYR A 125 -1.12 1.00 -9.06
CA TYR A 125 -1.95 -0.08 -8.52
C TYR A 125 -3.03 0.49 -7.61
N GLY A 126 -4.29 0.14 -7.83
CA GLY A 126 -5.39 0.71 -7.05
C GLY A 126 -5.68 2.16 -7.41
N GLU A 127 -5.64 2.51 -8.70
CA GLU A 127 -5.96 3.86 -9.19
C GLU A 127 -7.38 4.31 -8.83
N GLU A 128 -8.29 3.37 -8.58
CA GLU A 128 -9.63 3.61 -8.04
C GLU A 128 -9.60 4.26 -6.64
N PHE A 129 -8.48 4.15 -5.93
CA PHE A 129 -8.23 4.77 -4.62
C PHE A 129 -7.34 6.01 -4.73
N ALA A 130 -7.04 6.50 -5.93
CA ALA A 130 -6.21 7.69 -6.12
C ALA A 130 -7.03 8.96 -5.92
N ASN A 131 -6.45 9.94 -5.22
CA ASN A 131 -7.05 11.27 -5.06
C ASN A 131 -7.32 11.90 -6.44
N GLY A 132 -8.60 12.02 -6.81
CA GLY A 132 -9.03 12.68 -8.06
C GLY A 132 -8.96 11.84 -9.34
N GLY A 133 -8.71 10.53 -9.27
CA GLY A 133 -8.68 9.63 -10.44
C GLY A 133 -10.07 9.39 -11.09
N ALA A 134 -10.07 8.94 -12.35
CA ALA A 134 -11.22 8.78 -13.26
C ALA A 134 -12.38 7.87 -12.79
N GLY A 135 -12.35 7.35 -11.56
CA GLY A 135 -13.48 6.65 -10.92
C GLY A 135 -14.59 7.56 -10.40
N LYS A 136 -14.42 8.89 -10.45
CA LYS A 136 -15.45 9.88 -10.03
C LYS A 136 -16.70 9.93 -10.92
N GLN A 137 -16.78 9.14 -11.99
CA GLN A 137 -17.94 9.05 -12.90
C GLN A 137 -18.61 7.66 -12.86
N ALA A 138 -18.93 7.11 -11.69
CA ALA A 138 -19.85 5.97 -11.65
C ALA A 138 -20.61 5.72 -10.33
N ARG A 139 -20.21 6.32 -9.20
CA ARG A 139 -20.92 6.10 -7.93
C ARG A 139 -21.37 7.42 -7.33
N LYS A 140 -22.43 7.96 -7.91
CA LYS A 140 -23.36 8.81 -7.19
C LYS A 140 -24.43 7.87 -6.64
N GLU A 141 -24.84 8.06 -5.38
CA GLU A 141 -25.71 7.19 -4.57
C GLU A 141 -24.84 6.11 -3.88
N GLU A 142 -24.55 6.16 -2.58
CA GLU A 142 -25.37 6.54 -1.42
C GLU A 142 -24.54 7.34 -0.39
N GLU A 143 -25.20 8.24 0.30
CA GLU A 143 -24.70 9.05 1.40
C GLU A 143 -24.45 8.18 2.63
N GLU A 144 -23.28 8.30 3.26
CA GLU A 144 -23.07 8.21 4.71
C GLU A 144 -21.70 8.82 5.01
N ASP A 145 -21.58 9.55 6.12
CA ASP A 145 -20.47 10.40 6.55
C ASP A 145 -19.12 9.65 6.72
N GLU A 146 -18.50 9.20 5.63
CA GLU A 146 -17.10 8.78 5.62
C GLU A 146 -16.24 10.01 5.31
N GLU A 147 -15.51 10.51 6.31
CA GLU A 147 -14.42 11.46 6.05
C GLU A 147 -13.59 10.91 4.89
N GLU A 148 -13.58 11.61 3.75
CA GLU A 148 -12.75 11.21 2.61
C GLU A 148 -11.31 11.16 3.11
N ASP A 149 -10.83 9.96 3.41
CA ASP A 149 -9.47 9.73 3.90
C ASP A 149 -8.54 9.94 2.70
N GLN A 150 -8.22 11.21 2.45
CA GLN A 150 -7.43 11.71 1.33
C GLN A 150 -5.97 11.27 1.49
N ARG A 151 -5.72 9.97 1.38
CA ARG A 151 -4.38 9.38 1.56
C ARG A 151 -3.56 9.53 0.30
N GLU A 152 -2.36 10.10 0.46
CA GLU A 152 -1.36 10.10 -0.61
C GLU A 152 -1.04 8.67 -1.06
N PRO A 153 -0.60 8.46 -2.31
CA PRO A 153 -0.21 7.14 -2.77
C PRO A 153 0.94 6.56 -1.92
N LEU A 154 0.85 5.27 -1.62
CA LEU A 154 1.94 4.53 -1.00
C LEU A 154 3.02 4.30 -2.07
N ARG A 155 4.20 4.90 -1.88
CA ARG A 155 5.26 4.89 -2.90
C ARG A 155 6.29 3.80 -2.60
N LEU A 156 6.72 3.09 -3.64
CA LEU A 156 7.77 2.08 -3.57
C LEU A 156 8.71 2.24 -4.78
N SER A 157 9.92 1.71 -4.69
CA SER A 157 10.80 1.53 -5.85
C SER A 157 11.08 0.06 -6.10
N PHE A 158 11.16 -0.35 -7.37
CA PHE A 158 11.50 -1.71 -7.79
C PHE A 158 12.77 -1.70 -8.64
N HIS A 159 13.73 -2.52 -8.25
CA HIS A 159 15.04 -2.58 -8.87
C HIS A 159 15.34 -4.01 -9.33
N LYS A 160 15.15 -4.26 -10.64
CA LYS A 160 15.30 -5.59 -11.24
C LYS A 160 16.75 -6.12 -11.29
N HIS A 161 17.72 -5.23 -11.51
CA HIS A 161 19.11 -5.60 -11.84
C HIS A 161 20.16 -5.10 -10.85
N LEU A 162 19.74 -4.49 -9.74
CA LEU A 162 20.66 -3.84 -8.80
C LEU A 162 21.34 -4.85 -7.84
N LEU A 163 20.73 -6.00 -7.58
CA LEU A 163 21.31 -7.06 -6.76
C LEU A 163 21.47 -8.35 -7.58
N SER A 164 22.55 -9.08 -7.32
CA SER A 164 22.82 -10.41 -7.92
C SER A 164 21.77 -11.46 -7.53
N ALA A 165 20.99 -11.21 -6.48
CA ALA A 165 19.88 -12.07 -6.03
C ALA A 165 18.55 -11.85 -6.78
N GLY A 166 18.46 -10.87 -7.69
CA GLY A 166 17.25 -10.58 -8.47
C GLY A 166 16.53 -9.28 -8.08
N GLY A 167 15.29 -9.14 -8.57
CA GLY A 167 14.54 -7.89 -8.52
C GLY A 167 13.86 -7.61 -7.19
N HIS A 168 14.14 -6.49 -6.55
CA HIS A 168 13.69 -6.17 -5.18
C HIS A 168 12.91 -4.87 -5.07
N TYR A 169 12.05 -4.79 -4.05
CA TYR A 169 11.30 -3.58 -3.69
C TYR A 169 11.94 -2.86 -2.51
N ASN A 170 12.02 -1.53 -2.58
CA ASN A 170 12.42 -0.66 -1.49
C ASN A 170 11.30 0.34 -1.14
N SER A 171 11.28 0.76 0.12
CA SER A 171 10.53 1.94 0.58
C SER A 171 11.23 3.21 0.09
N VAL A 172 10.47 4.27 -0.15
CA VAL A 172 10.99 5.58 -0.56
C VAL A 172 10.60 6.66 0.46
N VAL A 173 11.49 7.62 0.64
CA VAL A 173 11.25 8.80 1.48
C VAL A 173 11.19 10.01 0.56
N SER A 174 10.18 10.87 0.76
CA SER A 174 10.10 12.13 0.03
C SER A 174 11.21 13.06 0.51
N LEU A 175 12.05 13.52 -0.40
CA LEU A 175 12.95 14.64 -0.13
C LEU A 175 12.12 15.92 -0.30
N LEU A 176 11.70 16.53 0.80
CA LEU A 176 11.29 17.93 0.77
C LEU A 176 12.56 18.74 0.46
N THR A 177 12.63 19.33 -0.73
CA THR A 177 13.76 20.17 -1.13
C THR A 177 13.77 21.42 -0.25
N GLU A 178 14.72 21.54 0.67
CA GLU A 178 15.01 22.78 1.43
C GLU A 178 15.68 23.86 0.55
N GLN A 179 15.22 24.01 -0.70
CA GLN A 179 15.78 24.99 -1.62
C GLN A 179 14.72 26.05 -1.93
N GLN A 180 14.50 26.98 -0.99
CA GLN A 180 13.94 28.32 -1.24
C GLN A 180 13.90 29.16 0.07
N GLU A 181 15.04 29.36 0.75
CA GLU A 181 15.14 30.43 1.78
C GLU A 181 16.45 31.26 1.70
N GLU A 182 17.33 31.07 0.70
CA GLU A 182 18.60 31.84 0.62
C GLU A 182 18.64 32.96 -0.45
N GLU A 183 17.56 33.28 -1.17
CA GLU A 183 17.54 34.41 -2.14
C GLU A 183 16.70 35.63 -1.70
N GLU A 184 16.54 35.87 -0.39
CA GLU A 184 15.89 37.10 0.13
C GLU A 184 16.77 37.90 1.10
N ASP A 185 18.10 37.79 1.01
CA ASP A 185 19.02 38.70 1.69
C ASP A 185 20.23 39.04 0.79
N SER A 186 19.99 39.84 -0.25
CA SER A 186 21.03 40.54 -1.04
C SER A 186 20.49 41.78 -1.71
#